data_AF-A0AAJ6XDT3-F1
#
_entry.id   AF-A0AAJ6XDT3-F1
#
_cell.length_a   1.000
_cell.length_b   1.000
_cell.length_c   1.000
_cell.angle_alpha   90.00
_cell.angle_beta   90.00
_cell.angle_gamma   90.00
#
_symmetry.space_group_name_H-M   'P 1'
#
loop_
_entity.id
_entity.type
_entity.pdbx_description
1 polymer ?
#
loop_
_entity_poly.entity_id
_entity_poly.type
_entity_poly.pdbx_seq_one_letter_code
_entity_poly.pdbx_strand_id
1 'polypeptide(L)'
;MKLQGDKDGRKGRLSVATEIFEVAPSLYMVEVRKSGGDTLEFHKFYKNLSTGLKDIVWKTIDEEKEEEEAAPNGVAQVTAQ
;
A
#
# COMPACT_ATOMS: atom_id res chain seq x y z
N MET A 1 0.04 8.47 16.73
CA MET A 1 -0.64 9.53 15.93
C MET A 1 -2.11 9.16 15.71
N LYS A 2 -3.02 10.15 15.58
CA LYS A 2 -4.43 9.93 15.22
C LYS A 2 -4.76 10.73 13.98
N LEU A 3 -5.48 10.11 13.05
CA LEU A 3 -5.94 10.66 11.77
C LEU A 3 -7.47 10.61 11.72
N GLN A 4 -8.09 11.65 11.18
CA GLN A 4 -9.54 11.69 10.97
C GLN A 4 -9.84 12.14 9.55
N GLY A 5 -10.65 11.36 8.84
CA GLY A 5 -11.12 11.70 7.50
C GLY A 5 -11.97 12.97 7.52
N ASP A 6 -11.92 13.76 6.46
CA ASP A 6 -12.64 15.02 6.28
C ASP A 6 -14.13 14.82 5.97
N LYS A 7 -14.49 13.66 5.40
CA LYS A 7 -15.85 13.34 4.96
C LYS A 7 -16.58 12.43 5.95
N ASP A 8 -17.88 12.65 6.08
CA ASP A 8 -18.77 11.72 6.78
C ASP A 8 -19.03 10.49 5.93
N GLY A 9 -18.62 9.34 6.46
CA GLY A 9 -18.90 8.02 5.90
C GLY A 9 -20.21 7.43 6.42
N ARG A 10 -20.52 6.19 6.00
CA ARG A 10 -21.75 5.49 6.42
C ARG A 10 -21.86 5.33 7.93
N LYS A 11 -20.72 5.19 8.62
CA LYS A 11 -20.63 5.03 10.09
C LYS A 11 -19.95 6.23 10.75
N GLY A 12 -20.16 7.42 10.20
CA GLY A 12 -19.46 8.64 10.57
C GLY A 12 -18.06 8.72 9.98
N ARG A 13 -17.31 9.76 10.34
CA ARG A 13 -15.95 10.01 9.84
C ARG A 13 -15.00 8.86 10.18
N LEU A 14 -14.29 8.36 9.17
CA LEU A 14 -13.21 7.38 9.38
C LEU A 14 -12.16 7.97 10.33
N SER A 15 -11.80 7.22 11.37
CA SER A 15 -10.75 7.59 12.31
C SER A 15 -9.73 6.46 12.40
N VAL A 16 -8.45 6.81 12.33
CA VAL A 16 -7.33 5.87 12.31
C VAL A 16 -6.34 6.25 13.40
N ALA A 17 -5.86 5.24 14.15
CA ALA A 17 -4.76 5.39 15.09
C ALA A 17 -3.53 4.68 14.54
N THR A 18 -2.36 5.29 14.71
CA THR A 18 -1.08 4.75 14.25
C THR A 18 -0.05 4.81 15.37
N GLU A 19 0.69 3.72 15.56
CA GLU A 19 1.80 3.61 16.50
C GLU A 19 3.02 3.03 15.80
N ILE A 20 4.21 3.48 16.21
CA ILE A 20 5.48 3.06 15.63
C ILE A 20 6.28 2.41 16.74
N PHE A 21 6.81 1.23 16.46
CA PHE A 21 7.62 0.43 17.38
C PHE A 21 8.96 0.14 16.73
N GLU A 22 10.05 0.34 17.45
CA GLU A 22 11.36 -0.19 17.03
C GLU A 22 11.39 -1.68 17.37
N VAL A 23 11.59 -2.53 16.36
CA VAL A 23 11.62 -3.99 16.53
C VAL A 23 13.03 -4.57 16.39
N ALA A 24 13.93 -3.83 15.75
CA ALA A 24 15.38 -4.07 15.71
C ALA A 24 16.09 -2.75 15.31
N PRO A 25 17.43 -2.65 15.44
CA PRO A 25 18.16 -1.46 15.00
C PRO A 25 17.84 -1.12 13.55
N SER A 26 17.37 0.10 13.32
CA SER A 26 16.94 0.61 12.02
C SER A 26 15.75 -0.12 11.37
N LEU A 27 15.04 -0.98 12.11
CA LEU A 27 13.83 -1.65 11.65
C LEU A 27 12.65 -1.29 12.56
N TYR A 28 11.63 -0.68 11.94
CA TYR A 28 10.47 -0.17 12.64
C TYR A 28 9.20 -0.83 12.13
N MET A 29 8.33 -1.25 13.04
CA MET A 29 7.00 -1.72 12.74
C MET A 29 6.01 -0.57 12.93
N VAL A 30 5.14 -0.37 11.94
CA VAL A 30 4.08 0.64 11.99
C VAL A 30 2.74 -0.08 12.11
N GLU A 31 2.09 0.06 13.27
CA GLU A 31 0.75 -0.46 13.50
C GLU A 31 -0.29 0.58 13.05
N VAL A 32 -1.22 0.18 12.16
CA VAL A 32 -2.32 1.02 11.68
C VAL A 32 -3.65 0.40 12.11
N ARG A 33 -4.44 1.11 12.92
CA ARG A 33 -5.70 0.63 13.49
C ARG A 33 -6.87 1.51 13.08
N LYS A 34 -8.01 0.88 12.77
CA LYS A 34 -9.30 1.60 12.69
C LYS A 34 -9.79 1.93 14.09
N SER A 35 -9.85 3.22 14.43
CA SER A 35 -10.37 3.69 15.72
C SER A 35 -11.82 4.17 15.66
N GLY A 36 -12.39 4.34 14.45
CA GLY A 36 -13.79 4.73 14.24
C GLY A 36 -14.18 4.73 12.77
N GLY A 37 -15.48 4.76 12.46
CA GLY A 37 -16.00 4.78 11.09
C GLY A 37 -16.14 3.42 10.41
N ASP A 38 -16.35 3.46 9.09
CA ASP A 38 -16.68 2.28 8.29
C ASP A 38 -15.46 1.39 7.98
N THR A 39 -15.67 0.07 7.98
CA THR A 39 -14.59 -0.90 7.75
C THR A 39 -14.17 -0.94 6.29
N LEU A 40 -15.07 -0.80 5.33
CA LEU A 40 -14.71 -0.81 3.90
C LEU A 40 -13.94 0.47 3.53
N GLU A 41 -14.34 1.60 4.12
CA GLU A 41 -13.57 2.85 4.01
C GLU A 41 -12.16 2.70 4.58
N PHE A 42 -12.00 2.03 5.73
CA PHE A 42 -10.69 1.72 6.29
C PHE A 42 -9.84 0.85 5.36
N HIS A 43 -10.40 -0.21 4.75
CA HIS A 43 -9.66 -1.05 3.81
C HIS A 43 -9.20 -0.26 2.57
N LYS A 44 -10.05 0.63 2.05
CA LYS A 44 -9.69 1.51 0.93
C LYS A 44 -8.57 2.48 1.33
N PHE A 45 -8.67 3.08 2.51
CA PHE A 45 -7.61 3.92 3.08
C PHE A 45 -6.30 3.15 3.21
N TYR A 46 -6.34 1.96 3.81
CA TYR A 46 -5.16 1.13 4.03
C TYR A 46 -4.50 0.74 2.71
N LYS A 47 -5.28 0.34 1.69
CA LYS A 47 -4.76 0.04 0.35
C LYS A 47 -4.07 1.25 -0.30
N ASN A 48 -4.64 2.44 -0.17
CA ASN A 48 -4.01 3.66 -0.69
C ASN A 48 -2.73 4.01 0.08
N LEU A 49 -2.76 3.86 1.41
CA LEU A 49 -1.61 4.08 2.27
C LEU A 49 -0.47 3.12 1.93
N SER A 50 -0.75 1.81 1.81
CA SER A 50 0.26 0.80 1.48
C SER A 50 0.90 1.05 0.13
N THR A 51 0.11 1.42 -0.89
CA THR A 51 0.64 1.80 -2.20
C THR A 51 1.53 3.04 -2.12
N GLY A 52 1.18 4.03 -1.31
CA GLY A 52 1.99 5.23 -1.09
C GLY A 52 3.27 5.01 -0.29
N LEU A 53 3.39 3.89 0.43
CA LEU A 53 4.55 3.53 1.25
C LEU A 53 5.39 2.39 0.65
N LYS A 54 5.12 1.97 -0.59
CA LYS A 54 5.77 0.83 -1.25
C LYS A 54 7.31 0.86 -1.24
N ASP A 55 7.91 2.05 -1.23
CA ASP A 55 9.36 2.25 -1.32
C ASP A 55 10.04 2.18 0.06
N ILE A 56 9.26 2.20 1.14
CA ILE A 56 9.77 2.17 2.52
C ILE A 56 9.30 0.93 3.31
N VAL A 57 8.29 0.23 2.83
CA VAL A 57 7.81 -1.01 3.43
C VAL A 57 8.85 -2.11 3.17
N TRP A 58 9.20 -2.83 4.22
CA TRP A 58 10.09 -3.98 4.13
C TRP A 58 9.47 -5.07 3.25
N LYS A 59 10.14 -5.41 2.14
CA LYS A 59 9.75 -6.51 1.26
C LYS A 59 10.46 -7.79 1.67
N THR A 60 9.77 -8.91 1.61
CA THR A 60 10.42 -10.21 1.76
C THR A 60 11.07 -10.62 0.43
N ILE A 61 12.13 -11.42 0.49
CA ILE A 61 12.93 -11.85 -0.66
C ILE A 61 12.08 -12.57 -1.74
N ASP A 62 10.91 -13.08 -1.36
CA ASP A 62 9.98 -13.77 -2.27
C ASP A 62 9.17 -12.81 -3.16
N GLU A 63 9.07 -11.52 -2.82
CA GLU A 63 8.32 -10.51 -3.58
C GLU A 63 9.13 -9.85 -4.72
N GLU A 64 10.41 -10.18 -4.86
CA GLU A 64 11.31 -9.59 -5.88
C GLU A 64 11.27 -10.31 -7.24
N LYS A 65 10.50 -11.40 -7.38
CA LYS A 65 10.50 -12.24 -8.59
C LYS A 65 9.42 -11.94 -9.64
N GLU A 66 8.50 -10.99 -9.40
CA GLU A 66 7.34 -10.77 -10.30
C GLU A 66 7.46 -9.54 -11.23
N GLU A 67 8.56 -8.76 -11.22
CA GLU A 67 8.70 -7.55 -12.06
C GLU A 67 9.55 -7.72 -13.35
N GLU A 68 10.09 -8.91 -13.69
CA GLU A 68 10.94 -9.11 -14.89
C GLU A 68 10.30 -9.90 -16.06
N GLU A 69 9.00 -10.23 -16.05
CA GLU A 69 8.34 -10.94 -17.17
C GLU A 69 7.16 -10.17 -17.77
N ALA A 70 7.42 -9.00 -18.38
CA ALA A 70 6.45 -8.34 -19.26
C ALA A 70 7.15 -7.51 -20.36
N ALA A 71 7.90 -8.17 -21.23
CA ALA A 71 8.32 -7.59 -22.51
C ALA A 71 7.35 -8.03 -23.63
N PRO A 72 6.66 -7.13 -24.35
CA PRO A 72 5.85 -7.53 -25.49
C PRO A 72 6.73 -7.86 -26.68
N ASN A 73 6.49 -9.05 -27.23
CA ASN A 73 7.15 -9.66 -28.38
C ASN A 73 7.34 -8.71 -29.58
N GLY A 74 8.53 -8.74 -30.16
CA GLY A 74 8.87 -8.04 -31.40
C GLY A 74 8.04 -8.54 -32.58
N VAL A 75 7.40 -7.62 -33.29
CA VAL A 75 6.81 -7.88 -34.60
C VAL A 75 7.91 -7.66 -35.64
N ALA A 76 8.36 -8.74 -36.28
CA ALA A 76 9.32 -8.70 -37.36
C ALA A 76 8.78 -7.86 -38.53
N GLN A 77 9.59 -6.92 -39.01
CA GLN A 77 9.33 -6.18 -40.24
C GLN A 77 9.36 -7.14 -41.43
N VAL A 78 8.31 -7.13 -42.25
CA VAL A 78 8.32 -7.76 -43.58
C VAL A 78 8.56 -6.65 -44.59
N THR A 79 9.78 -6.55 -45.09
CA THR A 79 10.12 -5.72 -46.25
C THR A 79 9.71 -6.49 -47.50
N ALA A 80 8.75 -5.97 -48.27
CA ALA A 80 8.45 -6.44 -49.61
C ALA A 80 9.41 -5.75 -50.61
N GLN A 81 9.98 -6.52 -51.52
CA GLN A 81 10.70 -6.03 -52.71
C GLN A 81 9.71 -5.65 -53.82
#